data_AF-A0A2D6N764-F1
#
_entry.id   AF-A0A2D6N764-F1
#
_cell.length_a   1.000
_cell.length_b   1.000
_cell.length_c   1.000
_cell.angle_alpha   90.00
_cell.angle_beta   90.00
_cell.angle_gamma   90.00
#
_symmetry.space_group_name_H-M   'P 1'
#
loop_
_entity.id
_entity.type
_entity.pdbx_description
1 polymer ?
#
loop_
_entity_poly.entity_id
_entity_poly.type
_entity_poly.pdbx_seq_one_letter_code
_entity_poly.pdbx_strand_id
1 'polypeptide(L)'
;MFSSNRQVLVVAASYLSLALLTGLSGVYWGQKALEFLGFMLVAGTCLPLPADTYVLHLPLYLTPAFIAVWGGAANTLAVCFERYILAHLLARGWGSHVAAIVQDSHLTRWFGRYPFWILSIGAFSVLPFEPFRFLAVATPYDVKRYALATFLGRGTRYYGLAVFGEWLSGWGWLTPVIMLGLVVYFLGVLGQGLRHSGASPRHWRRVWPWGQ
;
A
#
# COMPACT_ATOMS: atom_id res chain seq x y z
N MET A 1 -14.40 9.12 20.19
CA MET A 1 -15.75 8.67 19.78
C MET A 1 -15.59 7.50 18.83
N PHE A 2 -15.67 6.26 19.33
CA PHE A 2 -15.51 5.08 18.48
C PHE A 2 -16.83 4.79 17.77
N SER A 3 -16.79 4.82 16.43
CA SER A 3 -17.91 4.42 15.58
C SER A 3 -18.27 2.95 15.82
N SER A 4 -19.55 2.60 15.71
CA SER A 4 -20.02 1.20 15.83
C SER A 4 -19.38 0.32 14.75
N ASN A 5 -19.16 -0.99 14.98
CA ASN A 5 -18.57 -1.92 13.99
C ASN A 5 -19.25 -1.80 12.62
N ARG A 6 -20.58 -1.61 12.66
CA ARG A 6 -21.39 -1.42 11.47
C ARG A 6 -20.99 -0.17 10.69
N GLN A 7 -20.68 0.94 11.37
CA GLN A 7 -20.27 2.18 10.72
C GLN A 7 -18.93 2.02 10.00
N VAL A 8 -17.91 1.43 10.64
CA VAL A 8 -16.62 1.18 9.97
C VAL A 8 -16.80 0.29 8.74
N LEU A 9 -17.59 -0.78 8.85
CA LEU A 9 -17.86 -1.68 7.74
C LEU A 9 -18.62 -1.00 6.60
N VAL A 10 -19.63 -0.17 6.90
CA VAL A 10 -20.39 0.58 5.90
C VAL A 10 -19.49 1.61 5.19
N VAL A 11 -18.62 2.30 5.92
CA VAL A 11 -17.66 3.24 5.31
C VAL A 11 -16.64 2.50 4.43
N ALA A 12 -16.14 1.34 4.87
CA ALA A 12 -15.24 0.52 4.05
C ALA A 12 -15.92 -0.04 2.80
N ALA A 13 -17.14 -0.55 2.93
CA ALA A 13 -17.91 -1.04 1.80
C ALA A 13 -18.21 0.09 0.80
N SER A 14 -18.67 1.25 1.26
CA SER A 14 -18.96 2.40 0.39
C SER A 14 -17.71 2.93 -0.31
N TYR A 15 -16.57 3.03 0.38
CA TYR A 15 -15.29 3.38 -0.22
C TYR A 15 -14.89 2.40 -1.33
N LEU A 16 -14.91 1.09 -1.03
CA LEU A 16 -14.54 0.05 -2.00
C LEU A 16 -15.49 0.02 -3.19
N SER A 17 -16.80 0.14 -2.96
CA SER A 17 -17.80 0.23 -4.02
C SER A 17 -17.53 1.43 -4.92
N LEU A 18 -17.26 2.60 -4.36
CA LEU A 18 -16.96 3.80 -5.14
C LEU A 18 -15.67 3.64 -5.95
N ALA A 19 -14.62 3.10 -5.34
CA ALA A 19 -13.34 2.85 -6.01
C ALA A 19 -13.48 1.86 -7.17
N LEU A 20 -14.21 0.76 -6.97
CA LEU A 20 -14.51 -0.24 -7.99
C LEU A 20 -15.39 0.32 -9.10
N LEU A 21 -16.46 1.04 -8.77
CA LEU A 21 -17.32 1.68 -9.76
C LEU A 21 -16.53 2.67 -10.62
N THR A 22 -15.65 3.46 -10.01
CA THR A 22 -14.77 4.39 -10.73
C THR A 22 -13.88 3.63 -11.71
N GLY A 23 -13.20 2.56 -11.24
CA GLY A 23 -12.32 1.75 -12.09
C GLY A 23 -13.06 1.05 -13.23
N LEU A 24 -14.17 0.37 -12.92
CA LEU A 24 -15.01 -0.34 -13.90
C LEU A 24 -15.65 0.60 -14.91
N SER A 25 -16.06 1.79 -14.49
CA SER A 25 -16.54 2.82 -15.42
C SER A 25 -15.44 3.25 -16.38
N GLY A 26 -14.20 3.41 -15.90
CA GLY A 26 -13.05 3.70 -16.76
C GLY A 26 -12.82 2.62 -17.81
N VAL A 27 -12.92 1.35 -17.42
CA VAL A 27 -12.82 0.21 -18.36
C VAL A 27 -13.96 0.22 -19.38
N TYR A 28 -15.20 0.40 -18.92
CA TYR A 28 -16.39 0.35 -19.77
C TYR A 28 -16.41 1.47 -20.81
N TRP A 29 -16.01 2.68 -20.42
CA TRP A 29 -15.98 3.86 -21.29
C TRP A 29 -14.64 4.07 -22.01
N GLY A 30 -13.66 3.17 -21.82
CA GLY A 30 -12.32 3.30 -22.40
C GLY A 30 -11.48 4.47 -21.84
N GLN A 31 -11.87 5.04 -20.70
CA GLN A 31 -11.17 6.16 -20.08
C GLN A 31 -10.06 5.68 -19.14
N LYS A 32 -8.82 5.61 -19.65
CA LYS A 32 -7.64 5.14 -18.91
C LYS A 32 -7.34 5.93 -17.64
N ALA A 33 -7.65 7.22 -17.60
CA ALA A 33 -7.51 8.03 -16.40
C ALA A 33 -8.42 7.55 -15.25
N LEU A 34 -9.70 7.26 -15.54
CA LEU A 34 -10.66 6.75 -14.56
C LEU A 34 -10.33 5.32 -14.13
N GLU A 35 -9.95 4.47 -15.08
CA GLU A 35 -9.49 3.11 -14.82
C GLU A 35 -8.32 3.12 -13.83
N PHE A 36 -7.32 3.96 -14.10
CA PHE A 36 -6.16 4.13 -13.23
C PHE A 36 -6.50 4.67 -11.85
N LEU A 37 -7.31 5.72 -11.75
CA LEU A 37 -7.71 6.29 -10.48
C LEU A 37 -8.45 5.26 -9.60
N GLY A 38 -9.42 4.55 -10.18
CA GLY A 38 -10.14 3.49 -9.49
C GLY A 38 -9.22 2.34 -9.05
N PHE A 39 -8.33 1.90 -9.95
CA PHE A 39 -7.35 0.86 -9.62
C PHE A 39 -6.43 1.28 -8.48
N MET A 40 -5.92 2.52 -8.45
CA MET A 40 -5.04 3.01 -7.38
C MET A 40 -5.77 3.13 -6.04
N LEU A 41 -7.06 3.52 -6.06
CA LEU A 41 -7.89 3.57 -4.86
C LEU A 41 -8.12 2.18 -4.26
N VAL A 42 -8.26 1.14 -5.09
CA VAL A 42 -8.43 -0.26 -4.65
C VAL A 42 -7.09 -0.89 -4.24
N ALA A 43 -6.04 -0.73 -5.05
CA ALA A 43 -4.71 -1.29 -4.80
C ALA A 43 -4.06 -0.72 -3.52
N GLY A 44 -4.43 0.50 -3.13
CA GLY A 44 -3.98 1.09 -1.87
C GLY A 44 -4.69 0.56 -0.62
N THR A 45 -5.75 -0.24 -0.75
CA THR A 45 -6.58 -0.75 0.38
C THR A 45 -6.39 -2.25 0.60
N CYS A 46 -5.36 -2.62 1.38
CA CYS A 46 -5.04 -3.96 1.91
C CYS A 46 -4.87 -5.12 0.90
N LEU A 47 -5.09 -4.92 -0.39
CA LEU A 47 -4.81 -5.91 -1.43
C LEU A 47 -3.43 -5.62 -2.02
N PRO A 48 -2.45 -6.53 -1.88
CA PRO A 48 -1.20 -6.41 -2.62
C PRO A 48 -1.55 -6.66 -4.09
N LEU A 49 -1.84 -5.58 -4.82
CA LEU A 49 -1.96 -5.60 -6.26
C LEU A 49 -0.63 -5.10 -6.84
N PRO A 50 -0.21 -5.60 -8.01
CA PRO A 50 1.05 -5.22 -8.64
C PRO A 50 0.94 -3.82 -9.28
N ALA A 51 0.61 -2.80 -8.47
CA ALA A 51 0.31 -1.46 -8.94
C ALA A 51 1.49 -0.81 -9.68
N ASP A 52 2.71 -1.14 -9.27
CA ASP A 52 3.92 -0.65 -9.94
C ASP A 52 4.03 -1.15 -11.39
N THR A 53 3.60 -2.39 -11.67
CA THR A 53 3.59 -2.92 -13.04
C THR A 53 2.55 -2.22 -13.90
N TYR A 54 1.42 -1.84 -13.31
CA TYR A 54 0.39 -1.07 -14.01
C TYR A 54 0.86 0.36 -14.31
N VAL A 55 1.53 1.01 -13.35
CA VAL A 55 2.14 2.33 -13.52
C VAL A 55 3.21 2.34 -14.63
N LEU A 56 3.98 1.27 -14.79
CA LEU A 56 4.96 1.13 -15.88
C LEU A 56 4.30 1.10 -17.27
N HIS A 57 3.08 0.58 -17.39
CA HIS A 57 2.38 0.44 -18.67
C HIS A 57 1.60 1.70 -19.10
N LEU A 58 1.18 2.51 -18.13
CA LEU A 58 0.36 3.71 -18.38
C LEU A 58 0.98 4.84 -19.23
N PRO A 59 2.31 5.01 -19.35
CA PRO A 59 2.91 6.03 -20.20
C PRO A 59 2.49 5.93 -21.67
N LEU A 60 2.01 4.77 -22.11
CA LEU A 60 1.44 4.58 -23.44
C LEU A 60 0.14 5.37 -23.68
N TYR A 61 -0.53 5.82 -22.62
CA TYR A 61 -1.84 6.47 -22.69
C TYR A 61 -1.90 7.81 -21.93
N LEU A 62 -1.11 7.97 -20.88
CA LEU A 62 -1.15 9.11 -19.96
C LEU A 62 0.25 9.69 -19.78
N THR A 63 0.34 11.00 -19.55
CA THR A 63 1.63 11.64 -19.31
C THR A 63 2.21 11.24 -17.94
N PRO A 64 3.55 11.13 -17.79
CA PRO A 64 4.18 10.82 -16.51
C PRO A 64 3.79 11.77 -15.37
N ALA A 65 3.61 13.06 -15.70
CA ALA A 65 3.17 14.06 -14.72
C ALA A 65 1.74 13.79 -14.23
N PHE A 66 0.82 13.39 -15.11
CA PHE A 66 -0.53 13.00 -14.71
C PHE A 66 -0.51 11.80 -13.78
N ILE A 67 0.25 10.76 -14.15
CA ILE A 67 0.39 9.53 -13.37
C ILE A 67 0.94 9.83 -11.97
N ALA A 68 1.96 10.68 -11.88
CA ALA A 68 2.56 11.09 -10.61
C ALA A 68 1.58 11.82 -9.69
N VAL A 69 0.91 12.84 -10.19
CA VAL A 69 0.01 13.69 -9.40
C VAL A 69 -1.25 12.92 -9.01
N TRP A 70 -1.95 12.35 -9.99
CA TRP A 70 -3.24 11.71 -9.75
C TRP A 70 -3.10 10.32 -9.13
N GLY A 71 -2.08 9.55 -9.51
CA GLY A 71 -1.76 8.28 -8.87
C GLY A 71 -1.27 8.48 -7.44
N GLY A 72 -0.42 9.49 -7.21
CA GLY A 72 0.02 9.87 -5.87
C GLY A 72 -1.16 10.30 -4.99
N ALA A 73 -2.07 11.13 -5.51
CA ALA A 73 -3.25 11.60 -4.79
C ALA A 73 -4.23 10.46 -4.46
N ALA A 74 -4.62 9.66 -5.46
CA ALA A 74 -5.52 8.52 -5.27
C ALA A 74 -4.96 7.53 -4.25
N ASN A 75 -3.68 7.22 -4.34
CA ASN A 75 -3.07 6.29 -3.40
C ASN A 75 -2.91 6.91 -2.00
N THR A 76 -2.64 8.20 -1.89
CA THR A 76 -2.62 8.90 -0.60
C THR A 76 -3.98 8.84 0.09
N LEU A 77 -5.07 9.01 -0.68
CA LEU A 77 -6.44 8.84 -0.16
C LEU A 77 -6.68 7.43 0.34
N ALA A 78 -6.31 6.41 -0.44
CA ALA A 78 -6.43 5.00 -0.05
C ALA A 78 -5.67 4.70 1.25
N VAL A 79 -4.44 5.19 1.36
CA VAL A 79 -3.58 4.99 2.52
C VAL A 79 -4.09 5.74 3.76
N CYS A 80 -4.68 6.92 3.59
CA CYS A 80 -5.35 7.65 4.69
C CYS A 80 -6.61 6.89 5.15
N PHE A 81 -7.37 6.34 4.21
CA PHE A 81 -8.55 5.54 4.51
C PHE A 81 -8.19 4.25 5.26
N GLU A 82 -7.16 3.53 4.81
CA GLU A 82 -6.68 2.36 5.52
C GLU A 82 -6.10 2.71 6.89
N ARG A 83 -5.42 3.86 7.05
CA ARG A 83 -5.01 4.35 8.38
C ARG A 83 -6.20 4.52 9.32
N TYR A 84 -7.34 5.03 8.83
CA TYR A 84 -8.58 5.12 9.61
C TYR A 84 -9.06 3.73 10.07
N ILE A 85 -9.06 2.74 9.17
CA ILE A 85 -9.42 1.35 9.52
C ILE A 85 -8.44 0.75 10.53
N LEU A 86 -7.13 0.87 10.28
CA LEU A 86 -6.09 0.33 11.15
C LEU A 86 -6.13 0.93 12.56
N ALA A 87 -6.38 2.24 12.69
CA ALA A 87 -6.55 2.88 13.99
C ALA A 87 -7.73 2.27 14.77
N HIS A 88 -8.85 1.97 14.09
CA HIS A 88 -10.01 1.34 14.71
C HIS A 88 -9.73 -0.12 15.11
N LEU A 89 -8.97 -0.86 14.31
CA LEU A 89 -8.59 -2.24 14.61
C LEU A 89 -7.62 -2.31 15.80
N LEU A 90 -6.59 -1.47 15.80
CA LEU A 90 -5.59 -1.40 16.87
C LEU A 90 -6.21 -0.98 18.21
N ALA A 91 -7.16 -0.05 18.20
CA ALA A 91 -7.90 0.36 19.39
C ALA A 91 -8.70 -0.79 20.05
N ARG A 92 -8.91 -1.90 19.33
CA ARG A 92 -9.59 -3.11 19.81
C ARG A 92 -8.63 -4.25 20.11
N GLY A 93 -7.33 -3.97 20.13
CA GLY A 93 -6.28 -4.96 20.38
C GLY A 93 -5.97 -5.86 19.18
N TRP A 94 -6.64 -5.70 18.03
CA TRP A 94 -6.32 -6.44 16.80
C TRP A 94 -5.00 -5.92 16.24
N GLY A 95 -3.98 -6.78 16.19
CA GLY A 95 -2.63 -6.41 15.75
C GLY A 95 -1.77 -5.74 16.83
N SER A 96 -2.22 -5.73 18.10
CA SER A 96 -1.44 -5.21 19.23
C SER A 96 -0.06 -5.86 19.38
N HIS A 97 0.06 -7.16 19.10
CA HIS A 97 1.34 -7.87 19.08
C HIS A 97 2.30 -7.35 17.99
N VAL A 98 1.80 -7.13 16.78
CA VAL A 98 2.61 -6.58 15.66
C VAL A 98 2.99 -5.15 15.96
N ALA A 99 2.05 -4.35 16.51
CA ALA A 99 2.33 -2.99 16.94
C ALA A 99 3.40 -2.95 18.03
N ALA A 100 3.35 -3.85 19.03
CA ALA A 100 4.36 -3.94 20.09
C ALA A 100 5.74 -4.32 19.56
N ILE A 101 5.84 -5.32 18.68
CA ILE A 101 7.10 -5.73 18.04
C ILE A 101 7.70 -4.58 17.23
N VAL A 102 6.86 -3.88 16.47
CA VAL A 102 7.28 -2.75 15.65
C VAL A 102 7.71 -1.57 16.55
N GLN A 103 7.00 -1.32 17.66
CA GLN A 103 7.32 -0.28 18.64
C GLN A 103 8.65 -0.52 19.38
N ASP A 104 9.01 -1.77 19.69
CA ASP A 104 10.27 -2.10 20.38
C ASP A 104 11.50 -2.09 19.46
N SER A 105 11.32 -1.90 18.17
CA SER A 105 12.40 -1.93 17.20
C SER A 105 13.23 -0.63 17.18
N HIS A 106 14.47 -0.72 16.70
CA HIS A 106 15.31 0.46 16.42
C HIS A 106 14.61 1.48 15.50
N LEU A 107 13.68 1.03 14.64
CA LEU A 107 12.93 1.89 13.72
C LEU A 107 12.12 2.94 14.46
N THR A 108 11.60 2.64 15.65
CA THR A 108 10.82 3.59 16.46
C THR A 108 11.65 4.79 16.90
N ARG A 109 12.92 4.57 17.26
CA ARG A 109 13.84 5.67 17.65
C ARG A 109 14.10 6.61 16.48
N TRP A 110 14.34 6.06 15.29
CA TRP A 110 14.52 6.85 14.07
C TRP A 110 13.22 7.56 13.68
N PHE A 111 12.09 6.86 13.75
CA PHE A 111 10.76 7.40 13.46
C PHE A 111 10.40 8.57 14.37
N GLY A 112 10.77 8.51 15.65
CA GLY A 112 10.56 9.62 16.58
C GLY A 112 11.33 10.89 16.21
N ARG A 113 12.49 10.76 15.56
CA ARG A 113 13.35 11.90 15.21
C ARG A 113 13.03 12.50 13.83
N TYR A 114 12.71 11.65 12.84
CA TYR A 114 12.47 12.07 11.45
C TYR A 114 11.27 11.38 10.79
N PRO A 115 10.05 11.46 11.38
CA PRO A 115 8.90 10.67 10.91
C PRO A 115 8.50 11.01 9.47
N PHE A 116 8.53 12.30 9.11
CA PHE A 116 8.18 12.76 7.77
C PHE A 116 9.11 12.17 6.70
N TRP A 117 10.43 12.27 6.90
CA TRP A 117 11.41 11.77 5.94
C TRP A 117 11.38 10.26 5.83
N ILE A 118 11.22 9.55 6.95
CA ILE A 118 11.12 8.09 6.94
C ILE A 118 9.88 7.64 6.15
N LEU A 119 8.74 8.31 6.33
CA LEU A 119 7.54 8.02 5.56
C LEU A 119 7.71 8.35 4.08
N SER A 120 8.29 9.50 3.73
CA SER A 120 8.51 9.89 2.34
C SER A 120 9.50 8.97 1.62
N ILE A 121 10.64 8.67 2.24
CA ILE A 121 11.65 7.78 1.68
C ILE A 121 11.11 6.35 1.63
N GLY A 122 10.41 5.90 2.68
CA GLY A 122 9.76 4.59 2.69
C GLY A 122 8.71 4.44 1.59
N ALA A 123 7.90 5.48 1.34
CA ALA A 123 6.92 5.51 0.27
C ALA A 123 7.54 5.60 -1.13
N PHE A 124 8.71 6.23 -1.25
CA PHE A 124 9.49 6.27 -2.49
C PHE A 124 10.20 4.93 -2.77
N SER A 125 10.64 4.24 -1.73
CA SER A 125 11.41 3.00 -1.82
C SER A 125 10.56 1.81 -2.29
N VAL A 126 11.25 0.78 -2.78
CA VAL A 126 10.69 -0.56 -3.09
C VAL A 126 10.48 -1.37 -1.79
N LEU A 127 11.00 -0.89 -0.66
CA LEU A 127 10.85 -1.52 0.65
C LEU A 127 9.37 -1.60 1.07
N PRO A 128 9.00 -2.61 1.87
CA PRO A 128 7.65 -2.71 2.43
C PRO A 128 7.34 -1.47 3.25
N PHE A 129 6.30 -0.75 2.85
CA PHE A 129 5.88 0.50 3.49
C PHE A 129 5.04 0.24 4.74
N GLU A 130 4.53 -0.98 4.91
CA GLU A 130 3.63 -1.43 5.97
C GLU A 130 4.17 -1.18 7.38
N PRO A 131 5.43 -1.49 7.74
CA PRO A 131 5.94 -1.26 9.09
C PRO A 131 5.90 0.21 9.49
N PHE A 132 6.25 1.11 8.57
CA PHE A 132 6.22 2.55 8.81
C PHE A 132 4.80 3.09 8.97
N ARG A 133 3.84 2.48 8.28
CA ARG A 133 2.43 2.81 8.46
C ARG A 133 1.92 2.41 9.82
N PHE A 134 2.24 1.19 10.29
CA PHE A 134 1.88 0.77 11.63
C PHE A 134 2.46 1.70 12.69
N LEU A 135 3.73 2.13 12.55
CA LEU A 135 4.32 3.15 13.41
C LEU A 135 3.55 4.47 13.38
N ALA A 136 3.15 4.95 12.20
CA ALA A 136 2.39 6.19 12.05
C ALA A 136 0.95 6.14 12.60
N VAL A 137 0.39 4.93 12.78
CA VAL A 137 -0.91 4.73 13.45
C VAL A 137 -0.72 4.55 14.95
N ALA A 138 0.30 3.81 15.36
CA ALA A 138 0.60 3.51 16.77
C ALA A 138 1.18 4.72 17.52
N THR A 139 1.77 5.67 16.80
CA THR A 139 2.18 6.97 17.32
C THR A 139 1.17 8.06 16.92
N PRO A 140 0.98 9.10 17.73
CA PRO A 140 0.06 10.20 17.43
C PRO A 140 0.62 11.14 16.35
N TYR A 141 0.85 10.61 15.15
CA TYR A 141 1.38 11.37 14.03
C TYR A 141 0.27 12.13 13.29
N ASP A 142 0.56 13.36 12.86
CA ASP A 142 -0.41 14.23 12.19
C ASP A 142 -0.83 13.68 10.81
N VAL A 143 -2.13 13.72 10.54
CA VAL A 143 -2.72 13.13 9.33
C VAL A 143 -2.29 13.87 8.07
N LYS A 144 -2.17 15.20 8.14
CA LYS A 144 -1.81 16.04 6.99
C LYS A 144 -0.35 15.81 6.61
N ARG A 145 0.54 15.74 7.60
CA ARG A 145 1.96 15.41 7.38
C ARG A 145 2.14 14.00 6.85
N TYR A 146 1.35 13.04 7.32
CA TYR A 146 1.33 11.68 6.80
C TYR A 146 0.88 11.62 5.34
N ALA A 147 -0.22 12.31 5.00
CA ALA A 147 -0.73 12.40 3.64
C ALA A 147 0.30 13.05 2.71
N LEU A 148 0.88 14.18 3.11
CA LEU A 148 1.90 14.88 2.32
C LEU A 148 3.15 14.02 2.12
N ALA A 149 3.65 13.36 3.18
CA ALA A 149 4.82 12.50 3.07
C ALA A 149 4.59 11.34 2.09
N THR A 150 3.40 10.73 2.16
CA THR A 150 2.98 9.63 1.28
C THR A 150 2.80 10.10 -0.15
N PHE A 151 2.17 11.26 -0.35
CA PHE A 151 1.96 11.85 -1.67
C PHE A 151 3.29 12.15 -2.35
N LEU A 152 4.23 12.79 -1.65
CA LEU A 152 5.54 13.10 -2.20
C LEU A 152 6.34 11.82 -2.49
N GLY A 153 6.36 10.85 -1.58
CA GLY A 153 7.09 9.60 -1.80
C GLY A 153 6.51 8.78 -2.95
N ARG A 154 5.21 8.45 -2.89
CA ARG A 154 4.53 7.63 -3.91
C ARG A 154 4.41 8.37 -5.24
N GLY A 155 4.06 9.65 -5.23
CA GLY A 155 3.97 10.47 -6.45
C GLY A 155 5.32 10.56 -7.18
N THR A 156 6.42 10.81 -6.45
CA THR A 156 7.77 10.82 -7.05
C THR A 156 8.16 9.44 -7.59
N ARG A 157 7.83 8.37 -6.86
CA ARG A 157 8.05 7.01 -7.34
C ARG A 157 7.28 6.71 -8.62
N TYR A 158 6.02 7.12 -8.70
CA TYR A 158 5.18 6.94 -9.89
C TYR A 158 5.64 7.77 -11.07
N TYR A 159 6.16 8.97 -10.84
CA TYR A 159 6.83 9.72 -11.88
C TYR A 159 8.04 8.95 -12.43
N GLY A 160 8.92 8.47 -11.55
CA GLY A 160 10.10 7.70 -11.94
C GLY A 160 9.75 6.43 -12.70
N LEU A 161 8.75 5.67 -12.23
CA LEU A 161 8.26 4.48 -12.92
C LEU A 161 7.64 4.82 -14.28
N ALA A 162 6.86 5.89 -14.39
CA ALA A 162 6.24 6.29 -15.64
C ALA A 162 7.31 6.72 -16.68
N VAL A 163 8.28 7.54 -16.29
CA VAL A 163 9.40 7.92 -17.18
C VAL A 163 10.20 6.69 -17.59
N PHE A 164 10.45 5.77 -16.66
CA PHE A 164 11.15 4.53 -16.96
C PHE A 164 10.36 3.61 -17.90
N GLY A 165 9.04 3.54 -17.73
CA GLY A 165 8.14 2.80 -18.62
C GLY A 165 8.12 3.35 -20.04
N GLU A 166 8.09 4.69 -20.18
CA GLU A 166 8.20 5.37 -21.47
C GLU A 166 9.54 5.06 -22.16
N TRP A 167 10.64 5.12 -21.40
CA TRP A 167 11.97 4.76 -21.89
C TRP A 167 12.04 3.29 -22.35
N LEU A 168 11.53 2.34 -21.55
CA LEU A 168 11.49 0.91 -21.90
C LEU A 168 10.63 0.63 -23.14
N SER A 169 9.52 1.36 -23.29
CA SER A 169 8.64 1.24 -24.45
C SER A 169 9.37 1.61 -25.73
N GLY A 170 10.20 2.67 -25.71
CA GLY A 170 11.00 3.07 -26.87
C GLY A 170 11.97 1.99 -27.36
N TRP A 171 12.37 1.06 -26.48
CA TRP A 171 13.30 -0.02 -26.80
C TRP A 171 12.58 -1.36 -27.07
N GLY A 172 11.26 -1.43 -26.90
CA GLY A 172 10.49 -2.68 -27.01
C GLY A 172 10.65 -3.64 -25.81
N TRP A 173 11.25 -3.20 -24.71
CA TRP A 173 11.50 -4.02 -23.51
C TRP A 173 10.38 -3.96 -22.47
N LEU A 174 9.35 -3.13 -22.68
CA LEU A 174 8.29 -2.94 -21.70
C LEU A 174 7.57 -4.25 -21.33
N THR A 175 7.10 -4.99 -22.34
CA THR A 175 6.36 -6.25 -22.15
C THR A 175 7.16 -7.31 -21.39
N PRO A 176 8.40 -7.66 -21.77
CA PRO A 176 9.16 -8.67 -21.03
C PRO A 176 9.48 -8.24 -19.59
N VAL A 177 9.73 -6.94 -19.34
CA VAL A 177 9.96 -6.43 -17.97
C VAL A 177 8.70 -6.57 -17.11
N ILE A 178 7.53 -6.22 -17.63
CA ILE A 178 6.25 -6.39 -16.91
C ILE A 178 5.99 -7.87 -16.63
N MET A 179 6.19 -8.75 -17.61
CA MET A 179 5.99 -10.19 -17.44
C MET A 179 6.92 -10.77 -16.36
N LEU A 180 8.20 -10.40 -16.39
CA LEU A 180 9.15 -10.82 -15.36
C LEU A 180 8.72 -10.32 -13.97
N GLY A 181 8.30 -9.06 -13.86
CA GLY A 181 7.81 -8.48 -12.60
C GLY A 181 6.61 -9.23 -12.04
N LEU A 182 5.63 -9.57 -12.89
CA LEU A 182 4.46 -10.37 -12.49
C LEU A 182 4.85 -11.79 -12.08
N VAL A 183 5.75 -12.45 -12.81
CA VAL A 183 6.24 -13.80 -12.46
C VAL A 183 6.92 -13.78 -11.09
N VAL A 184 7.83 -12.83 -10.85
CA VAL A 184 8.50 -12.68 -9.55
C VAL A 184 7.49 -12.41 -8.44
N TYR A 185 6.50 -11.55 -8.68
CA TYR A 185 5.42 -11.28 -7.73
C TYR A 185 4.65 -12.55 -7.36
N PHE A 186 4.16 -13.31 -8.35
CA PHE A 186 3.40 -14.54 -8.11
C PHE A 186 4.25 -15.65 -7.46
N LEU A 187 5.51 -15.80 -7.85
CA LEU A 187 6.43 -16.73 -7.19
C LEU A 187 6.67 -16.36 -5.73
N GLY A 188 6.77 -15.06 -5.42
CA GLY A 188 6.87 -14.57 -4.05
C GLY A 188 5.63 -14.91 -3.22
N VAL A 189 4.43 -14.64 -3.77
CA VAL A 189 3.15 -14.95 -3.11
C VAL A 189 2.98 -16.45 -2.89
N LEU A 190 3.24 -17.28 -3.91
CA LEU A 190 3.14 -18.75 -3.82
C LEU A 190 4.19 -19.34 -2.86
N GLY A 191 5.42 -18.83 -2.90
CA GLY A 191 6.49 -19.27 -2.01
C GLY A 191 6.20 -18.98 -0.53
N GLN A 192 5.53 -17.87 -0.23
CA GLN A 192 5.05 -17.59 1.13
C GLN A 192 3.94 -18.55 1.56
N GLY A 193 3.00 -18.87 0.66
CA GLY A 193 1.95 -19.87 0.91
C GLY A 193 2.51 -21.25 1.26
N LEU A 194 3.47 -21.74 0.49
CA LEU A 194 4.09 -23.06 0.70
C LEU A 194 4.92 -23.14 1.99
N ARG A 195 5.61 -22.05 2.37
CA ARG A 195 6.38 -21.99 3.64
C ARG A 195 5.49 -22.05 4.89
N HIS A 196 4.26 -21.55 4.81
CA HIS A 196 3.31 -21.66 5.93
C HIS A 196 2.57 -23.01 5.97
N SER A 197 2.41 -23.71 4.85
CA SER A 197 1.83 -25.06 4.82
C SER A 197 2.75 -26.15 5.40
N GLY A 198 4.07 -25.92 5.47
CA GLY A 198 5.04 -26.84 6.09
C GLY A 198 5.28 -26.63 7.59
N ALA A 199 4.74 -25.58 8.19
CA ALA A 199 4.90 -25.30 9.62
C ALA A 199 3.96 -26.19 10.46
N SER A 200 4.46 -27.36 10.86
CA SER A 200 3.82 -28.23 11.85
C SER A 200 3.37 -27.42 13.09
N PRO A 201 2.12 -27.53 13.55
CA PRO A 201 1.58 -26.80 14.71
C PRO A 201 2.31 -27.03 16.04
N ARG A 202 3.32 -27.91 16.10
CA ARG A 202 3.98 -28.32 17.35
C ARG A 202 4.99 -27.31 17.90
N HIS A 203 5.38 -26.26 17.15
CA HIS A 203 6.39 -25.32 17.63
C HIS A 203 5.83 -24.14 18.45
N TRP A 204 4.55 -23.79 18.27
CA TRP A 204 3.92 -22.66 18.97
C TRP A 204 3.70 -22.88 20.47
N ARG A 205 3.80 -24.10 20.99
CA ARG A 205 3.75 -24.39 22.44
C ARG A 205 5.06 -24.16 23.18
N ARG A 206 6.19 -23.98 22.49
CA ARG A 206 7.50 -23.87 23.15
C ARG A 206 7.97 -22.42 23.40
N VAL A 207 7.28 -21.43 22.82
CA VAL A 207 7.65 -20.01 22.92
C VAL A 207 6.78 -19.24 23.93
N TRP A 208 5.86 -19.92 24.64
CA TRP A 208 4.95 -19.26 25.58
C TRP A 208 5.00 -19.86 26.98
N PRO A 209 5.81 -19.31 27.90
CA PRO A 209 5.88 -19.78 29.27
C PRO A 209 5.16 -18.84 30.24
N TRP A 210 3.94 -18.34 29.94
CA TRP A 210 3.11 -17.70 30.97
C TRP A 210 1.64 -18.03 30.75
N GLY A 211 1.24 -19.17 31.33
CA GLY A 211 -0.12 -19.43 31.79
C GLY A 211 -0.05 -19.70 33.29
N GLN A 212 -0.14 -18.64 34.08
CA GLN A 212 -0.71 -18.60 35.42
C GLN A 212 -1.51 -17.31 35.53
#